data_AF-A0A9W4XD95-F1
#
_entry.id   AF-A0A9W4XD95-F1
#
_cell.length_a   1.000
_cell.length_b   1.000
_cell.length_c   1.000
_cell.angle_alpha   90.00
_cell.angle_beta   90.00
_cell.angle_gamma   90.00
#
_symmetry.space_group_name_H-M   'P 1'
#
loop_
_entity.id
_entity.type
_entity.pdbx_description
1 polymer ?
#
loop_
_entity_poly.entity_id
_entity_poly.type
_entity_poly.pdbx_seq_one_letter_code
_entity_poly.pdbx_strand_id
1 'polypeptide(L)'
;MAGKNKKSKSDSLPLDLDNIKPMDHLQAIPKSRSSSITSIESSDGELSQVLQPPPIKEFDDLEQFEAFIRDETWDNDFDYCHGKLHYYPPFVLKSCQSNTEKIKDTMNKNSKKFRRDLQHHIKKHLIKDLEKCCGYELNFDKGEIIETPNKLTWKFKDYTDHGFSKEEEDLYNRHWHLELDVSCTNDSAMVDVEYKSTPVM
;
A
#
# COMPACT_ATOMS: atom_id res chain seq x y z
N MET A 1 48.19 -14.63 5.93
CA MET A 1 47.29 -14.26 7.04
C MET A 1 46.57 -12.99 6.67
N ALA A 2 45.26 -12.91 7.03
CA ALA A 2 44.34 -11.77 6.93
C ALA A 2 44.04 -11.22 5.52
N GLY A 3 42.82 -10.92 5.11
CA GLY A 3 41.55 -10.82 5.84
C GLY A 3 40.61 -9.94 5.01
N LYS A 4 39.39 -10.43 4.82
CA LYS A 4 38.24 -9.90 4.07
C LYS A 4 37.99 -8.39 4.20
N ASN A 5 37.41 -7.79 3.15
CA ASN A 5 36.14 -7.07 3.31
C ASN A 5 35.30 -7.13 2.02
N LYS A 6 34.38 -8.11 1.99
CA LYS A 6 33.20 -8.13 1.13
C LYS A 6 32.26 -7.02 1.66
N LYS A 7 32.05 -5.95 0.89
CA LYS A 7 30.88 -5.08 1.07
C LYS A 7 29.73 -5.70 0.26
N SER A 8 28.77 -6.26 0.97
CA SER A 8 27.46 -6.63 0.46
C SER A 8 26.75 -5.38 -0.02
N LYS A 9 26.69 -5.17 -1.34
CA LYS A 9 25.60 -4.42 -1.95
C LYS A 9 24.38 -5.34 -1.86
N SER A 10 23.32 -4.84 -1.25
CA SER A 10 21.98 -5.39 -1.44
C SER A 10 21.67 -5.31 -2.93
N ASP A 11 21.79 -6.44 -3.63
CA ASP A 11 21.29 -6.62 -5.00
C ASP A 11 19.76 -6.77 -4.94
N SER A 12 19.05 -5.71 -4.54
CA SER A 12 17.66 -5.55 -4.94
C SER A 12 17.70 -5.07 -6.40
N LEU A 13 17.48 -6.01 -7.33
CA LEU A 13 17.26 -5.63 -8.72
C LEU A 13 16.03 -4.71 -8.76
N PRO A 14 16.12 -3.55 -9.43
CA PRO A 14 15.00 -2.63 -9.52
C PRO A 14 13.82 -3.35 -10.16
N LEU A 15 12.64 -3.19 -9.57
CA LEU A 15 11.41 -3.77 -10.09
C LEU A 15 11.11 -3.21 -11.48
N ASP A 16 10.97 -4.10 -12.46
CA ASP A 16 10.57 -3.72 -13.81
C ASP A 16 9.06 -3.52 -13.85
N LEU A 17 8.61 -2.33 -13.44
CA LEU A 17 7.20 -1.92 -13.42
C LEU A 17 6.58 -1.84 -14.82
N ASP A 18 7.37 -1.86 -15.89
CA ASP A 18 6.90 -1.77 -17.27
C ASP A 18 6.63 -3.14 -17.92
N ASN A 19 6.98 -4.23 -17.24
CA ASN A 19 6.79 -5.62 -17.71
C ASN A 19 5.81 -6.42 -16.84
N ILE A 20 5.05 -5.75 -15.96
CA ILE A 20 4.02 -6.40 -15.15
C ILE A 20 2.82 -6.70 -16.05
N LYS A 21 2.44 -7.99 -16.13
CA LYS A 21 1.26 -8.39 -16.88
C LYS A 21 0.00 -7.95 -16.11
N PRO A 22 -0.98 -7.32 -16.79
CA PRO A 22 -2.26 -7.03 -16.17
C PRO A 22 -2.95 -8.34 -15.75
N MET A 23 -3.73 -8.28 -14.68
CA MET A 23 -4.60 -9.34 -14.24
C MET A 23 -5.93 -9.20 -14.98
N ASP A 24 -6.02 -9.83 -16.15
CA ASP A 24 -7.23 -9.75 -16.99
C ASP A 24 -8.42 -10.56 -16.44
N HIS A 25 -8.18 -11.54 -15.55
CA HIS A 25 -9.20 -12.45 -15.01
C HIS A 25 -8.98 -12.77 -13.53
N LEU A 26 -10.08 -12.83 -12.78
CA LEU A 26 -10.08 -13.28 -11.38
C LEU A 26 -9.83 -14.79 -11.27
N GLN A 27 -9.26 -15.19 -10.14
CA GLN A 27 -9.09 -16.59 -9.75
C GLN A 27 -9.84 -16.88 -8.45
N ALA A 28 -10.14 -18.16 -8.21
CA ALA A 28 -10.78 -18.60 -6.97
C ALA A 28 -9.93 -18.25 -5.73
N ILE A 29 -10.60 -17.96 -4.62
CA ILE A 29 -9.94 -17.62 -3.35
C ILE A 29 -9.00 -18.76 -2.92
N PRO A 30 -7.74 -18.46 -2.55
CA PRO A 30 -6.80 -19.45 -2.05
C PRO A 30 -7.33 -20.18 -0.81
N LYS A 31 -7.16 -21.51 -0.77
CA LYS A 31 -7.58 -22.35 0.37
C LYS A 31 -6.83 -22.01 1.67
N SER A 32 -5.67 -21.36 1.58
CA SER A 32 -4.90 -20.85 2.71
C SER A 32 -5.71 -19.85 3.56
N ARG A 33 -6.60 -19.07 2.92
CA ARG A 33 -7.38 -18.01 3.56
C ARG A 33 -8.42 -18.51 4.56
N SER A 34 -8.88 -19.75 4.43
CA SER A 34 -9.85 -20.34 5.36
C SER A 34 -9.35 -20.34 6.82
N SER A 35 -8.03 -20.29 7.03
CA SER A 35 -7.40 -20.21 8.34
C SER A 35 -7.61 -18.87 9.07
N SER A 36 -7.96 -17.80 8.34
CA SER A 36 -8.14 -16.44 8.86
C SER A 36 -9.58 -16.10 9.24
N ILE A 37 -10.51 -17.03 9.04
CA ILE A 37 -11.94 -16.87 9.35
C ILE A 37 -12.16 -17.28 10.81
N THR A 38 -12.65 -16.35 11.64
CA THR A 38 -13.07 -16.64 13.02
C THR A 38 -14.59 -16.61 13.11
N SER A 39 -15.22 -17.58 13.79
CA SER A 39 -16.66 -17.53 14.08
C SER A 39 -16.87 -16.79 15.39
N ILE A 40 -17.65 -15.72 15.37
CA ILE A 40 -18.12 -15.04 16.58
C ILE A 40 -19.59 -15.41 16.81
N GLU A 41 -19.92 -15.76 18.04
CA GLU A 41 -21.31 -15.98 18.45
C GLU A 41 -21.86 -14.65 18.98
N SER A 42 -22.85 -14.11 18.28
CA SER A 42 -23.57 -12.93 18.75
C SER A 42 -24.46 -13.28 19.93
N SER A 43 -24.79 -12.31 20.77
CA SER A 43 -25.61 -12.49 21.99
C SER A 43 -27.02 -13.08 21.74
N ASP A 44 -27.48 -13.06 20.49
CA ASP A 44 -28.74 -13.66 20.02
C ASP A 44 -28.59 -15.12 19.53
N GLY A 45 -27.39 -15.70 19.61
CA GLY A 45 -27.10 -17.08 19.17
C GLY A 45 -26.80 -17.24 17.68
N GLU A 46 -26.75 -16.14 16.91
CA GLU A 46 -26.29 -16.18 15.51
C GLU A 46 -24.74 -16.23 15.45
N LEU A 47 -24.23 -17.23 14.73
CA LEU A 47 -22.82 -17.35 14.39
C LEU A 47 -22.51 -16.50 13.15
N SER A 48 -21.75 -15.42 13.33
CA SER A 48 -21.22 -14.63 12.21
C SER A 48 -19.75 -14.98 11.97
N GLN A 49 -19.39 -15.25 10.72
CA GLN A 49 -18.00 -15.42 10.32
C GLN A 49 -17.37 -14.04 10.11
N VAL A 50 -16.29 -13.76 10.82
CA VAL A 50 -15.54 -12.50 10.70
C VAL A 50 -14.12 -12.82 10.29
N LEU A 51 -13.64 -12.19 9.22
CA LEU A 51 -12.22 -12.24 8.87
C LEU A 51 -11.44 -11.41 9.88
N GLN A 52 -10.38 -11.97 10.43
CA GLN A 52 -9.39 -11.13 11.11
C GLN A 52 -8.77 -10.16 10.11
N PRO A 53 -8.29 -8.97 10.53
CA PRO A 53 -7.53 -8.11 9.64
C PRO A 53 -6.23 -8.80 9.22
N PRO A 54 -5.75 -8.58 7.97
CA PRO A 54 -4.52 -9.18 7.49
C PRO A 54 -3.33 -8.78 8.38
N PRO A 55 -2.31 -9.66 8.52
CA PRO A 55 -1.11 -9.32 9.26
C PRO A 55 -0.40 -8.13 8.61
N ILE A 56 0.01 -7.17 9.43
CA ILE A 56 0.68 -5.95 8.97
C ILE A 56 2.13 -6.28 8.63
N LYS A 57 2.53 -6.04 7.38
CA LYS A 57 3.94 -6.06 6.96
C LYS A 57 4.45 -4.63 6.85
N GLU A 58 5.57 -4.34 7.51
CA GLU A 58 6.19 -3.01 7.54
C GLU A 58 7.43 -2.94 6.65
N PHE A 59 7.55 -1.84 5.91
CA PHE A 59 8.59 -1.58 4.93
C PHE A 59 9.16 -0.18 5.13
N ASP A 60 10.43 0.00 4.83
CA ASP A 60 11.15 1.27 4.87
C ASP A 60 11.54 1.80 3.48
N ASP A 61 11.31 0.98 2.46
CA ASP A 61 11.67 1.24 1.07
C ASP A 61 10.51 0.99 0.10
N LEU A 62 10.37 1.88 -0.89
CA LEU A 62 9.32 1.81 -1.91
C LEU A 62 9.41 0.53 -2.74
N GLU A 63 10.62 0.11 -3.14
CA GLU A 63 10.80 -1.05 -4.01
C GLU A 63 10.38 -2.34 -3.28
N GLN A 64 10.67 -2.46 -1.98
CA GLN A 64 10.22 -3.61 -1.20
C GLN A 64 8.70 -3.67 -1.04
N PHE A 65 8.07 -2.51 -0.83
CA PHE A 65 6.63 -2.40 -0.69
C PHE A 65 5.90 -2.72 -2.01
N GLU A 66 6.41 -2.22 -3.14
CA GLU A 66 5.90 -2.54 -4.48
C GLU A 66 6.07 -4.02 -4.83
N ALA A 67 7.22 -4.61 -4.49
CA ALA A 67 7.48 -6.03 -4.67
C ALA A 67 6.47 -6.88 -3.90
N PHE A 68 6.22 -6.51 -2.65
CA PHE A 68 5.24 -7.18 -1.80
C PHE A 68 3.84 -7.19 -2.44
N ILE A 69 3.35 -6.05 -2.92
CA ILE A 69 2.01 -5.96 -3.52
C ILE A 69 1.91 -6.80 -4.81
N ARG A 70 2.94 -6.76 -5.64
CA ARG A 70 3.03 -7.60 -6.84
C ARG A 70 3.05 -9.09 -6.48
N ASP A 71 3.82 -9.47 -5.47
CA ASP A 71 3.97 -10.87 -5.07
C ASP A 71 2.65 -11.39 -4.46
N GLU A 72 1.94 -10.61 -3.65
CA GLU A 72 0.59 -10.97 -3.16
C GLU A 72 -0.43 -11.09 -4.31
N THR A 73 -0.26 -10.30 -5.37
CA THR A 73 -1.07 -10.41 -6.59
C THR A 73 -0.78 -11.71 -7.33
N TRP A 74 0.50 -12.08 -7.46
CA TRP A 74 0.92 -13.35 -8.06
C TRP A 74 0.50 -14.57 -7.26
N ASP A 75 0.57 -14.49 -5.93
CA ASP A 75 0.13 -15.53 -5.01
C ASP A 75 -1.40 -15.58 -4.85
N ASN A 76 -2.12 -14.70 -5.56
CA ASN A 76 -3.56 -14.63 -5.60
C ASN A 76 -4.19 -14.29 -4.23
N ASP A 77 -3.48 -13.55 -3.38
CA ASP A 77 -3.89 -13.09 -2.04
C ASP A 77 -4.08 -11.55 -1.93
N PHE A 78 -4.08 -10.84 -3.06
CA PHE A 78 -4.20 -9.37 -3.16
C PHE A 78 -5.43 -8.74 -2.50
N ASP A 79 -6.52 -9.48 -2.33
CA ASP A 79 -7.77 -9.04 -1.69
C ASP A 79 -7.75 -9.23 -0.16
N TYR A 80 -6.65 -9.74 0.41
CA TYR A 80 -6.44 -9.89 1.85
C TYR A 80 -4.98 -9.58 2.26
N CYS A 81 -4.60 -8.31 2.23
CA CYS A 81 -3.23 -7.91 2.58
C CYS A 81 -3.18 -6.54 3.28
N HIS A 82 -2.14 -6.33 4.08
CA HIS A 82 -1.92 -5.07 4.81
C HIS A 82 -0.42 -4.73 4.82
N GLY A 83 -0.05 -3.71 4.06
CA GLY A 83 1.31 -3.19 3.99
C GLY A 83 1.40 -1.79 4.60
N LYS A 84 2.47 -1.53 5.35
CA LYS A 84 2.84 -0.20 5.83
C LYS A 84 4.22 0.17 5.31
N LEU A 85 4.34 1.34 4.73
CA LEU A 85 5.60 1.88 4.24
C LEU A 85 5.92 3.18 4.97
N HIS A 86 7.11 3.26 5.55
CA HIS A 86 7.62 4.44 6.24
C HIS A 86 8.89 4.93 5.56
N TYR A 87 8.80 6.00 4.78
CA TYR A 87 9.91 6.42 3.91
C TYR A 87 10.04 7.93 3.76
N TYR A 88 11.19 8.36 3.26
CA TYR A 88 11.39 9.73 2.79
C TYR A 88 11.03 9.85 1.31
N PRO A 89 10.07 10.71 0.93
CA PRO A 89 9.72 10.89 -0.47
C PRO A 89 10.92 11.31 -1.34
N PRO A 90 10.98 10.88 -2.62
CA PRO A 90 12.12 11.17 -3.50
C PRO A 90 12.43 12.67 -3.63
N PHE A 91 11.42 13.54 -3.61
CA PHE A 91 11.63 14.99 -3.71
C PHE A 91 12.32 15.58 -2.45
N VAL A 92 12.11 14.98 -1.28
CA VAL A 92 12.82 15.34 -0.04
C VAL A 92 14.28 14.91 -0.13
N LEU A 93 14.53 13.65 -0.47
CA LEU A 93 15.87 13.11 -0.60
C LEU A 93 16.71 13.86 -1.65
N LYS A 94 16.11 14.19 -2.81
CA LYS A 94 16.77 15.00 -3.85
C LYS A 94 17.15 16.39 -3.35
N SER A 95 16.33 17.01 -2.51
CA SER A 95 16.61 18.35 -1.97
C SER A 95 17.79 18.39 -0.99
N CYS A 96 18.15 17.23 -0.41
CA CYS A 96 19.19 17.09 0.59
C CYS A 96 20.36 16.22 0.13
N GLN A 97 20.46 15.90 -1.17
CA GLN A 97 21.51 15.03 -1.75
C GLN A 97 21.61 13.67 -1.03
N SER A 98 20.45 13.08 -0.69
CA SER A 98 20.34 11.82 0.06
C SER A 98 20.96 11.83 1.46
N ASN A 99 21.26 13.00 2.02
CA ASN A 99 21.68 13.15 3.41
C ASN A 99 20.47 13.60 4.26
N THR A 100 19.92 12.66 5.04
CA THR A 100 18.75 12.89 5.89
C THR A 100 19.00 13.91 7.01
N GLU A 101 20.25 14.11 7.44
CA GLU A 101 20.61 15.12 8.46
C GLU A 101 20.50 16.56 7.92
N LYS A 102 20.48 16.73 6.59
CA LYS A 102 20.34 18.04 5.93
C LYS A 102 18.90 18.37 5.60
N ILE A 103 17.94 17.55 6.02
CA ILE A 103 16.52 17.82 5.83
C ILE A 103 16.17 19.07 6.63
N LYS A 104 15.57 20.05 5.96
CA LYS A 104 15.12 21.27 6.63
C LYS A 104 13.94 20.93 7.53
N ASP A 105 13.92 21.47 8.75
CA ASP A 105 12.80 21.34 9.69
C ASP A 105 11.46 21.85 9.12
N THR A 106 11.52 22.69 8.08
CA THR A 106 10.34 23.19 7.37
C THR A 106 9.80 22.21 6.32
N MET A 107 10.44 21.07 6.08
CA MET A 107 9.94 20.01 5.17
C MET A 107 9.04 19.04 5.93
N ASN A 108 7.89 19.55 6.40
CA ASN A 108 6.90 18.79 7.16
C ASN A 108 5.48 19.20 6.74
N LYS A 109 4.46 18.67 7.42
CA LYS A 109 3.06 18.99 7.12
C LYS A 109 2.72 20.49 7.15
N ASN A 110 3.46 21.30 7.91
CA ASN A 110 3.16 22.74 8.05
C ASN A 110 3.57 23.53 6.79
N SER A 111 4.44 22.95 5.94
CA SER A 111 4.85 23.57 4.70
C SER A 111 3.88 23.29 3.56
N LYS A 112 3.28 24.37 3.03
CA LYS A 112 2.41 24.30 1.84
C LYS A 112 3.14 23.72 0.62
N LYS A 113 4.44 24.00 0.48
CA LYS A 113 5.27 23.45 -0.60
C LYS A 113 5.41 21.93 -0.44
N PHE A 114 5.77 21.47 0.76
CA PHE A 114 5.88 20.04 1.06
C PHE A 114 4.57 19.30 0.80
N ARG A 115 3.43 19.82 1.31
CA ARG A 115 2.10 19.24 1.07
C ARG A 115 1.77 19.08 -0.42
N ARG A 116 2.05 20.12 -1.22
CA ARG A 116 1.78 20.11 -2.65
C ARG A 116 2.68 19.11 -3.39
N ASP A 117 3.97 19.12 -3.07
CA ASP A 117 4.94 18.23 -3.70
C ASP A 117 4.64 16.76 -3.32
N LEU A 118 4.23 16.50 -2.08
CA LEU A 118 3.76 15.19 -1.62
C LEU A 118 2.47 14.75 -2.32
N GLN A 119 1.47 15.62 -2.42
CA GLN A 119 0.23 15.30 -3.14
C GLN A 119 0.49 15.00 -4.62
N HIS A 120 1.43 15.72 -5.24
CA HIS A 120 1.85 15.43 -6.61
C HIS A 120 2.53 14.05 -6.71
N HIS A 121 3.43 13.73 -5.78
CA HIS A 121 4.09 12.44 -5.69
C HIS A 121 3.07 11.29 -5.55
N ILE A 122 2.10 11.42 -4.64
CA ILE A 122 1.05 10.42 -4.42
C ILE A 122 0.28 10.12 -5.72
N LYS A 123 -0.15 11.16 -6.45
CA LYS A 123 -0.98 11.01 -7.66
C LYS A 123 -0.20 10.58 -8.91
N LYS A 124 1.09 10.91 -9.00
CA LYS A 124 1.89 10.69 -10.23
C LYS A 124 2.81 9.48 -10.15
N HIS A 125 3.17 9.06 -8.95
CA HIS A 125 4.06 7.93 -8.71
C HIS A 125 3.30 6.90 -7.89
N LEU A 126 3.14 7.09 -6.58
CA LEU A 126 2.63 6.07 -5.67
C LEU A 126 1.36 5.35 -6.17
N ILE A 127 0.28 6.07 -6.49
CA ILE A 127 -0.97 5.44 -6.96
C ILE A 127 -0.77 4.71 -8.30
N LYS A 128 0.00 5.29 -9.22
CA LYS A 128 0.24 4.69 -10.54
C LYS A 128 1.11 3.46 -10.47
N ASP A 129 2.13 3.50 -9.62
CA ASP A 129 3.06 2.40 -9.41
C ASP A 129 2.33 1.27 -8.69
N LEU A 130 1.44 1.58 -7.74
CA LEU A 130 0.51 0.63 -7.12
C LEU A 130 -0.43 -0.04 -8.13
N GLU A 131 -1.07 0.74 -9.00
CA GLU A 131 -1.96 0.23 -10.04
C GLU A 131 -1.24 -0.76 -10.97
N LYS A 132 0.00 -0.40 -11.38
CA LYS A 132 0.88 -1.31 -12.14
C LYS A 132 1.22 -2.58 -11.36
N CYS A 133 1.54 -2.47 -10.06
CA CYS A 133 1.91 -3.63 -9.23
C CYS A 133 0.74 -4.57 -8.98
N CYS A 134 -0.45 -4.03 -8.74
CA CYS A 134 -1.69 -4.77 -8.57
C CYS A 134 -2.15 -5.44 -9.88
N GLY A 135 -1.81 -4.85 -11.03
CA GLY A 135 -2.21 -5.37 -12.34
C GLY A 135 -3.69 -5.19 -12.66
N TYR A 136 -4.46 -4.47 -11.84
CA TYR A 136 -5.87 -4.13 -12.05
C TYR A 136 -6.11 -2.63 -11.81
N GLU A 137 -7.24 -2.11 -12.28
CA GLU A 137 -7.53 -0.67 -12.25
C GLU A 137 -7.87 -0.21 -10.83
N LEU A 138 -7.11 0.77 -10.32
CA LEU A 138 -7.36 1.39 -9.01
C LEU A 138 -8.16 2.67 -9.19
N ASN A 139 -9.46 2.58 -8.92
CA ASN A 139 -10.40 3.69 -8.96
C ASN A 139 -10.48 4.38 -7.60
N PHE A 140 -9.36 4.97 -7.18
CA PHE A 140 -9.40 5.82 -6.00
C PHE A 140 -10.25 7.05 -6.26
N ASP A 141 -11.33 7.16 -5.49
CA ASP A 141 -12.24 8.30 -5.51
C ASP A 141 -11.52 9.60 -5.09
N LYS A 142 -12.24 10.73 -5.02
CA LYS A 142 -11.65 11.96 -4.48
C LYS A 142 -11.12 11.73 -3.06
N GLY A 143 -9.79 11.61 -2.95
CA GLY A 143 -9.13 11.36 -1.67
C GLY A 143 -9.53 12.38 -0.60
N GLU A 144 -9.97 11.88 0.54
CA GLU A 144 -10.36 12.65 1.71
C GLU A 144 -9.10 13.17 2.41
N ILE A 145 -9.11 14.45 2.81
CA ILE A 145 -7.98 15.04 3.53
C ILE A 145 -8.40 15.26 4.97
N ILE A 146 -7.76 14.54 5.88
CA ILE A 146 -7.99 14.66 7.32
C ILE A 146 -6.77 15.35 7.92
N GLU A 147 -6.96 16.60 8.34
CA GLU A 147 -5.93 17.40 8.99
C GLU A 147 -6.16 17.42 10.51
N THR A 148 -5.20 16.88 11.24
CA THR A 148 -5.14 16.95 12.71
C THR A 148 -3.99 17.88 13.13
N PRO A 149 -3.96 18.36 14.39
CA PRO A 149 -2.90 19.25 14.87
C PRO A 149 -1.48 18.74 14.65
N ASN A 150 -1.28 17.41 14.69
CA ASN A 150 0.05 16.79 14.56
C ASN A 150 0.26 16.06 13.24
N LYS A 151 -0.80 15.66 12.54
CA LYS A 151 -0.72 14.79 11.35
C LYS A 151 -1.67 15.24 10.25
N LEU A 152 -1.24 15.12 9.00
CA LEU A 152 -2.07 15.29 7.83
C LEU A 152 -2.16 13.95 7.11
N THR A 153 -3.38 13.48 6.85
CA THR A 153 -3.63 12.20 6.19
C THR A 153 -4.47 12.42 4.93
N TRP A 154 -4.05 11.83 3.83
CA TRP A 154 -4.85 11.63 2.63
C TRP A 154 -5.36 10.20 2.63
N LYS A 155 -6.68 10.04 2.67
CA LYS A 155 -7.34 8.75 2.61
C LYS A 155 -7.91 8.53 1.22
N PHE A 156 -7.51 7.45 0.58
CA PHE A 156 -8.06 7.01 -0.69
C PHE A 156 -8.78 5.69 -0.45
N LYS A 157 -9.99 5.59 -0.97
CA LYS A 157 -10.84 4.43 -0.84
C LYS A 157 -11.29 4.03 -2.21
N ASP A 158 -11.19 2.75 -2.50
CA ASP A 158 -11.70 2.14 -3.72
C ASP A 158 -12.63 1.00 -3.32
N TYR A 159 -13.90 1.22 -3.64
CA TYR A 159 -15.01 0.31 -3.39
C TYR A 159 -15.66 -0.11 -4.71
N THR A 160 -14.96 0.06 -5.83
CA THR A 160 -15.44 -0.28 -7.17
C THR A 160 -15.15 -1.75 -7.50
N ASP A 161 -15.54 -2.17 -8.70
CA ASP A 161 -15.35 -3.52 -9.23
C ASP A 161 -13.89 -3.71 -9.77
N HIS A 162 -12.96 -2.78 -9.50
CA HIS A 162 -11.52 -2.82 -9.86
C HIS A 162 -11.20 -3.10 -11.35
N GLY A 163 -12.16 -2.81 -12.24
CA GLY A 163 -12.06 -3.09 -13.68
C GLY A 163 -12.54 -4.48 -14.11
N PHE A 164 -12.99 -5.31 -13.17
CA PHE A 164 -13.56 -6.65 -13.45
C PHE A 164 -15.05 -6.60 -13.73
N SER A 165 -15.54 -7.63 -14.41
CA SER A 165 -16.98 -7.78 -14.64
C SER A 165 -17.66 -8.38 -13.40
N LYS A 166 -18.86 -7.88 -13.06
CA LYS A 166 -19.66 -8.41 -11.95
C LYS A 166 -19.93 -9.91 -12.07
N GLU A 167 -20.04 -10.41 -13.31
CA GLU A 167 -20.22 -11.83 -13.58
C GLU A 167 -19.02 -12.66 -13.12
N GLU A 168 -17.79 -12.15 -13.27
CA GLU A 168 -16.57 -12.81 -12.79
C GLU A 168 -16.40 -12.69 -11.27
N GLU A 169 -16.69 -11.52 -10.69
CA GLU A 169 -16.66 -11.33 -9.24
C GLU A 169 -17.64 -12.26 -8.52
N ASP A 170 -18.88 -12.37 -9.03
CA ASP A 170 -19.90 -13.25 -8.48
C ASP A 170 -19.58 -14.73 -8.72
N LEU A 171 -18.94 -15.08 -9.84
CA LEU A 171 -18.50 -16.44 -10.13
C LEU A 171 -17.49 -16.94 -9.09
N TYR A 172 -16.57 -16.07 -8.66
CA TYR A 172 -15.55 -16.39 -7.66
C TYR A 172 -15.91 -15.92 -6.24
N ASN A 173 -17.08 -15.29 -6.08
CA ASN A 173 -17.53 -14.60 -4.87
C ASN A 173 -16.43 -13.76 -4.23
N ARG A 174 -15.78 -12.93 -5.04
CA ARG A 174 -14.54 -12.23 -4.70
C ARG A 174 -14.71 -10.73 -4.86
N HIS A 175 -15.25 -10.13 -3.81
CA HIS A 175 -15.45 -8.70 -3.67
C HIS A 175 -14.47 -8.16 -2.62
N TRP A 176 -13.80 -7.04 -2.86
CA TRP A 176 -12.90 -6.45 -1.88
C TRP A 176 -12.83 -4.93 -1.96
N HIS A 177 -12.31 -4.36 -0.90
CA HIS A 177 -12.16 -2.93 -0.70
C HIS A 177 -10.69 -2.60 -0.47
N LEU A 178 -10.24 -1.54 -1.14
CA LEU A 178 -8.88 -1.03 -1.01
C LEU A 178 -8.89 0.31 -0.31
N GLU A 179 -8.08 0.41 0.74
CA GLU A 179 -7.87 1.64 1.48
C GLU A 179 -6.37 1.98 1.46
N LEU A 180 -6.06 3.18 0.98
CA LEU A 180 -4.72 3.74 0.95
C LEU A 180 -4.69 5.03 1.76
N ASP A 181 -4.05 4.97 2.93
CA ASP A 181 -3.86 6.11 3.82
C ASP A 181 -2.42 6.60 3.74
N VAL A 182 -2.21 7.77 3.16
CA VAL A 182 -0.89 8.42 3.11
C VAL A 182 -0.85 9.55 4.10
N SER A 183 0.18 9.64 4.92
CA SER A 183 0.22 10.64 5.98
C SER A 183 1.60 11.17 6.31
N CYS A 184 1.63 12.40 6.82
CA CYS A 184 2.84 13.09 7.22
C CYS A 184 2.62 13.87 8.51
N THR A 185 3.70 14.10 9.25
CA THR A 185 3.67 14.73 10.57
C THR A 185 4.28 16.13 10.57
N ASN A 186 4.26 16.81 11.72
CA ASN A 186 4.89 18.13 11.91
C ASN A 186 6.37 18.05 12.30
N ASP A 187 6.81 16.92 12.84
CA ASP A 187 8.15 16.71 13.37
C ASP A 187 9.14 16.18 12.33
N SER A 188 8.66 15.53 11.27
CA SER A 188 9.52 14.87 10.29
C SER A 188 9.06 15.10 8.84
N ALA A 189 9.99 14.90 7.92
CA ALA A 189 9.74 14.81 6.47
C ALA A 189 9.37 13.40 6.01
N MET A 190 9.30 12.44 6.95
CA MET A 190 8.88 11.07 6.67
C MET A 190 7.38 11.02 6.35
N VAL A 191 7.04 10.04 5.53
CA VAL A 191 5.69 9.77 5.09
C VAL A 191 5.36 8.33 5.42
N ASP A 192 4.26 8.16 6.12
CA ASP A 192 3.64 6.86 6.39
C ASP A 192 2.60 6.58 5.31
N VAL A 193 2.72 5.44 4.64
CA VAL A 193 1.73 4.91 3.72
C VAL A 193 1.20 3.63 4.32
N GLU A 194 -0.12 3.51 4.39
CA GLU A 194 -0.82 2.31 4.82
C GLU A 194 -1.71 1.85 3.67
N TYR A 195 -1.43 0.67 3.14
CA TYR A 195 -2.22 0.01 2.11
C TYR A 195 -2.90 -1.20 2.70
N LYS A 196 -4.21 -1.26 2.56
CA LYS A 196 -5.04 -2.29 3.14
C LYS A 196 -6.05 -2.77 2.11
N SER A 197 -6.05 -4.08 1.89
CA SER A 197 -7.02 -4.77 1.07
C SER A 197 -7.82 -5.72 1.95
N THR A 198 -9.14 -5.57 1.94
CA THR A 198 -10.04 -6.39 2.75
C THR A 198 -11.21 -6.88 1.93
N PRO A 199 -11.55 -8.17 2.00
CA PRO A 199 -12.68 -8.70 1.27
C PRO A 199 -13.98 -8.20 1.89
N VAL A 200 -14.98 -8.03 1.04
CA VAL A 200 -16.37 -7.75 1.41
C VAL A 200 -17.07 -9.09 1.54
N MET A 201 -17.61 -9.39 2.72
CA MET A 201 -18.45 -10.55 2.97
C MET A 201 -19.93 -10.20 2.91
#